data_AF-A0AAW7HW35-F1
#
_entry.id   AF-A0AAW7HW35-F1
#
_cell.length_a   1.000
_cell.length_b   1.000
_cell.length_c   1.000
_cell.angle_alpha   90.00
_cell.angle_beta   90.00
_cell.angle_gamma   90.00
#
_symmetry.space_group_name_H-M   'P 1'
#
loop_
_entity.id
_entity.type
_entity.pdbx_description
1 polymer ?
#
loop_
_entity_poly.entity_id
_entity_poly.type
_entity_poly.pdbx_seq_one_letter_code
_entity_poly.pdbx_strand_id
1 'polypeptide(L)' 'MKIQESQGVPALQAAEPRKVGEFAGRTMSTLPICTSQSPLPTLLRRSVTLNQVQELALQRLQQGEHTPISERRIRVL' A
#
# COMPACT_ATOMS: atom_id res chain seq x y z
N MET A 1 -4.89 21.22 16.43
CA MET A 1 -4.46 20.90 15.05
C MET A 1 -5.51 19.99 14.42
N LYS A 2 -6.05 20.35 13.25
CA LYS A 2 -6.98 19.48 12.50
C LYS A 2 -6.15 18.68 11.51
N ILE A 3 -6.03 17.37 11.72
CA ILE A 3 -5.38 16.47 10.76
C ILE A 3 -6.49 15.99 9.83
N GLN A 4 -6.44 16.47 8.59
CA GLN A 4 -7.38 16.06 7.55
C GLN A 4 -6.93 14.70 7.04
N GLU A 5 -7.71 13.67 7.32
CA GLU A 5 -7.45 12.31 6.83
C GLU A 5 -7.63 12.31 5.31
N SER A 6 -6.52 12.23 4.58
CA SER A 6 -6.52 12.04 3.14
C SER A 6 -7.16 10.68 2.86
N GLN A 7 -8.38 10.69 2.31
CA GLN A 7 -9.02 9.49 1.79
C GLN A 7 -8.06 8.83 0.82
N GLY A 8 -7.74 7.56 1.08
CA GLY A 8 -6.83 6.77 0.27
C GLY A 8 -7.23 6.87 -1.19
N VAL A 9 -6.30 7.32 -2.01
CA VAL A 9 -6.46 7.36 -3.47
C VAL A 9 -6.71 5.92 -3.91
N PRO A 10 -7.88 5.58 -4.49
CA PRO A 10 -8.00 4.29 -5.18
C PRO A 10 -6.98 4.33 -6.30
N ALA A 11 -6.00 3.44 -6.20
CA ALA A 11 -4.86 3.36 -7.11
C ALA A 11 -5.35 3.48 -8.56
N LEU A 12 -4.75 4.42 -9.29
CA LEU A 12 -4.99 4.75 -10.69
C LEU A 12 -4.92 3.48 -11.56
N GLN A 13 -6.05 2.81 -11.73
CA GLN A 13 -6.24 1.72 -12.68
C GLN A 13 -6.65 2.32 -14.02
N ALA A 14 -5.71 2.98 -14.69
CA ALA A 14 -5.79 3.20 -16.12
C ALA A 14 -4.52 2.62 -16.71
N ALA A 15 -4.66 1.49 -17.41
CA ALA A 15 -3.60 0.93 -18.24
C ALA A 15 -3.42 1.86 -19.45
N GLU A 16 -2.74 2.99 -19.22
CA GLU A 16 -2.36 3.91 -20.28
C GLU A 16 -1.39 3.20 -21.24
N PRO A 17 -1.46 3.45 -22.56
CA PRO A 17 -0.49 2.93 -23.51
C PRO A 17 0.92 3.38 -23.08
N ARG A 18 1.91 2.51 -23.28
CA ARG A 18 3.33 2.74 -22.92
C ARG A 18 3.77 4.12 -23.39
N LYS A 19 3.81 5.07 -22.46
CA LYS A 19 4.10 6.48 -22.74
C LYS A 19 5.60 6.65 -22.56
N VAL A 20 6.27 6.97 -23.66
CA VAL A 20 7.67 7.36 -23.64
C VAL A 20 7.70 8.88 -23.44
N GLY A 21 8.45 9.35 -22.44
CA GLY A 21 8.62 10.76 -22.13
C GLY A 21 10.07 11.04 -21.73
N GLU A 22 10.39 12.30 -21.47
CA GLU A 22 11.73 12.70 -21.05
C GLU A 22 11.68 13.34 -19.66
N PHE A 23 12.57 12.91 -18.77
CA PHE A 23 12.73 13.50 -17.44
C PHE A 23 14.22 13.76 -17.18
N ALA A 24 14.57 15.03 -16.94
CA ALA A 24 15.95 15.45 -16.69
C ALA A 24 16.96 14.96 -17.76
N GLY A 25 16.60 15.08 -19.04
CA GLY A 25 17.46 14.64 -20.15
C GLY A 25 17.48 13.12 -20.36
N ARG A 26 16.67 12.35 -19.63
CA ARG A 26 16.60 10.89 -19.72
C ARG A 26 15.27 10.44 -20.29
N THR A 27 15.33 9.60 -21.31
CA THR A 27 14.14 8.92 -21.85
C THR A 27 13.60 7.93 -20.82
N MET A 28 12.34 8.11 -20.43
CA MET A 28 11.61 7.27 -19.49
C MET A 28 10.46 6.59 -20.22
N SER A 29 10.14 5.34 -19.88
CA SER A 29 8.93 4.68 -20.37
C SER A 29 8.08 4.23 -19.19
N THR A 30 6.77 4.45 -19.27
CA THR A 30 5.85 3.83 -18.31
C THR A 30 5.84 2.32 -18.53
N LEU A 31 6.12 1.57 -17.47
CA LEU A 31 5.84 0.13 -17.44
C LEU A 31 4.45 -0.03 -16.85
N PRO A 32 3.60 -0.90 -17.43
CA PRO A 32 2.35 -1.25 -16.77
C PRO A 32 2.70 -1.77 -15.39
N ILE A 33 2.09 -1.17 -14.36
CA ILE A 33 2.22 -1.66 -12.99
C ILE A 33 1.78 -3.13 -13.01
N CYS A 34 2.69 -4.02 -12.65
CA CYS A 34 2.37 -5.43 -12.52
C CYS A 34 1.36 -5.55 -11.37
N THR A 35 0.08 -5.70 -11.70
CA THR A 35 -1.02 -5.79 -10.73
C THR A 35 -1.03 -7.12 -9.99
N SER A 36 -0.18 -8.08 -10.37
CA SER A 36 0.07 -9.29 -9.60
C SER A 36 0.98 -9.00 -8.40
N GLN A 37 0.57 -8.06 -7.55
CA GLN A 37 1.19 -7.94 -6.23
C GLN A 37 0.81 -9.18 -5.44
N SER A 38 1.80 -9.97 -5.04
CA SER A 38 1.57 -11.13 -4.17
C SER A 38 1.00 -10.65 -2.84
N PRO A 39 0.05 -11.39 -2.21
CA PRO A 39 -0.53 -10.98 -0.93
C PRO A 39 0.56 -10.73 0.12
N LEU A 40 0.38 -9.71 0.96
CA LEU A 40 1.32 -9.36 2.03
C LEU A 40 1.69 -10.55 2.93
N PRO A 41 0.74 -11.40 3.38
CA PRO A 41 1.08 -12.61 4.16
C PRO A 41 2.05 -13.54 3.42
N THR A 42 1.84 -13.74 2.13
CA THR A 42 2.67 -14.61 1.29
C THR A 42 4.11 -14.11 1.17
N LEU A 43 4.29 -12.79 1.08
CA LEU A 43 5.61 -12.17 1.03
C LEU A 43 6.34 -12.29 2.37
N LEU A 44 5.64 -12.08 3.48
CA LEU A 44 6.22 -12.03 4.82
C LEU A 44 6.52 -13.39 5.44
N ARG A 45 5.79 -14.45 5.07
CA ARG A 45 6.07 -15.82 5.53
C ARG A 45 7.49 -16.30 5.22
N ARG A 46 8.20 -15.66 4.27
CA ARG A 46 9.61 -15.94 3.97
C ARG A 46 10.57 -15.49 5.08
N SER A 47 10.16 -14.56 5.93
CA SER A 47 11.02 -13.88 6.90
C SER A 47 10.52 -13.95 8.33
N VAL A 48 9.21 -14.13 8.53
CA VAL A 48 8.59 -14.16 9.85
C VAL A 48 7.51 -15.24 9.93
N THR A 49 7.42 -15.89 11.10
CA THR A 49 6.29 -16.76 11.41
C THR A 49 5.06 -15.91 11.69
N LEU A 50 4.00 -16.13 10.91
CA LEU A 50 2.73 -15.44 11.07
C LEU A 50 1.71 -16.38 11.69
N ASN A 51 0.91 -15.86 12.62
CA ASN A 51 -0.29 -16.54 13.10
C ASN A 51 -1.54 -16.04 12.34
N GLN A 52 -2.66 -16.72 12.53
CA GLN A 52 -3.91 -16.42 11.82
C GLN A 52 -4.40 -14.98 12.04
N VAL A 53 -4.23 -14.43 13.24
CA VAL A 53 -4.64 -13.06 13.57
C VAL A 53 -3.78 -12.04 12.80
N GLN A 54 -2.48 -12.28 12.71
CA GLN A 54 -1.55 -11.44 11.96
C GLN A 54 -1.81 -11.52 10.46
N GLU A 55 -2.14 -12.70 9.93
CA GLU A 55 -2.50 -12.86 8.52
C GLU A 55 -3.77 -12.09 8.17
N LEU A 56 -4.78 -12.14 9.03
CA LEU A 56 -5.99 -11.35 8.88
C LEU A 56 -5.69 -9.85 8.95
N ALA A 57 -4.84 -9.42 9.89
CA ALA A 57 -4.43 -8.02 10.00
C ALA A 57 -3.69 -7.51 8.75
N LEU A 58 -2.82 -8.34 8.16
CA LEU A 58 -2.12 -8.03 6.90
C LEU A 58 -3.08 -7.96 5.71
N GLN A 59 -4.08 -8.84 5.66
CA GLN A 59 -5.11 -8.79 4.64
C GLN A 59 -5.91 -7.48 4.73
N ARG A 60 -6.33 -7.08 5.93
CA ARG A 60 -7.01 -5.81 6.19
C ARG A 60 -6.15 -4.61 5.80
N LEU A 61 -4.87 -4.63 6.16
CA LEU A 61 -3.91 -3.59 5.77
C LEU A 61 -3.80 -3.47 4.25
N GLN A 62 -3.77 -4.59 3.52
CA GLN A 62 -3.72 -4.58 2.05
C GLN A 62 -4.99 -3.98 1.42
N GLN A 63 -6.13 -4.06 2.11
CA GLN A 63 -7.38 -3.39 1.69
C GLN A 63 -7.44 -1.90 2.14
N GLY A 64 -6.38 -1.38 2.76
CA GLY A 64 -6.32 -0.02 3.27
C GLY A 64 -7.01 0.17 4.62
N GLU A 65 -7.52 -0.90 5.24
CA GLU A 65 -8.07 -0.83 6.59
C GLU A 65 -6.95 -0.66 7.62
N HIS A 66 -7.17 0.26 8.54
CA HIS A 66 -6.27 0.51 9.65
C HIS A 66 -7.06 1.02 10.85
N THR A 67 -6.56 0.79 12.06
CA THR A 67 -7.17 1.33 13.27
C THR A 67 -6.98 2.85 13.31
N PRO A 68 -8.07 3.65 13.32
CA PRO A 68 -8.00 5.11 13.40
C PRO A 68 -7.23 5.56 14.64
N ILE A 69 -6.62 6.75 14.58
CA ILE A 69 -5.86 7.28 15.73
C ILE A 69 -6.75 7.54 16.94
N SER A 70 -8.01 7.91 16.73
CA SER A 70 -9.03 8.14 17.76
C SER A 70 -9.32 6.90 18.62
N GLU A 71 -9.13 5.70 18.06
CA GLU A 71 -9.37 4.43 18.75
C GLU A 71 -8.11 3.89 19.45
N ARG A 72 -6.95 4.52 19.26
CA ARG A 72 -5.68 4.05 19.85
C ARG A 72 -5.56 4.53 21.28
N ARG A 73 -5.26 3.60 22.19
CA ARG A 73 -4.93 3.94 23.59
C ARG A 73 -3.48 4.40 23.69
N ILE A 74 -3.26 5.71 23.59
CA ILE A 74 -1.93 6.33 23.71
C ILE A 74 -1.70 6.76 25.17
N ARG A 75 -0.54 6.44 25.73
CA ARG A 75 -0.11 6.92 27.06
C ARG A 75 1.18 7.73 26.90
N VAL A 76 1.30 8.81 27.67
CA VAL A 76 2.55 9.56 27.82
C VAL A 76 3.35 8.92 28.95
N LEU A 77 4.61 8.59 28.70
CA LEU A 77 5.55 8.04 29.68
C LEU A 77 6.38 9.16 30.31
#